data_AF-A0A1Y1XR31-F1
#
_entry.id   AF-A0A1Y1XR31-F1
#
_cell.length_a   1.000
_cell.length_b   1.000
_cell.length_c   1.000
_cell.angle_alpha   90.00
_cell.angle_beta   90.00
_cell.angle_gamma   90.00
#
_symmetry.space_group_name_H-M   'P 1'
#
loop_
_entity.id
_entity.type
_entity.pdbx_description
1 polymer ?
#
loop_
_entity_poly.entity_id
_entity_poly.type
_entity_poly.pdbx_seq_one_letter_code
_entity_poly.pdbx_strand_id
1 'polypeptide(L)'
;MTNAGLINPSERYAKLCKDKSGIPISRLGEDDFTYVCLIKYSEGKESNDSNGVNPSNSYCFHNDGDILCIDNELSNIETCGKEESKYIGPLSCYLSIYNLASTANKTSRLSLNRPLVSYPDNVKYAVSPREDQGDCVKKGGIVVYDKSIFQYMCMIPIESFKSIENTHCATLNGKRYCVDEDLTHFNFCGNKEDGTFNEGLCKTALNRFGLYKNITVEDIE
;
A
#
# COMPACT_ATOMS: atom_id res chain seq x y z
N MET A 1 -5.35 39.96 32.33
CA MET A 1 -4.57 39.67 31.11
C MET A 1 -4.23 38.20 31.14
N THR A 2 -4.95 37.38 30.38
CA THR A 2 -4.78 35.94 30.35
C THR A 2 -3.56 35.57 29.52
N ASN A 3 -2.61 34.84 30.14
CA ASN A 3 -1.49 34.19 29.48
C ASN A 3 -2.02 33.30 28.35
N ALA A 4 -1.90 33.75 27.10
CA ALA A 4 -1.96 32.87 25.95
C ALA A 4 -0.66 32.04 25.96
N GLY A 5 -0.68 30.95 26.74
CA GLY A 5 0.42 29.99 26.77
C GLY A 5 0.72 29.53 25.36
N LEU A 6 2.01 29.57 24.98
CA LEU A 6 2.51 29.03 23.73
C LEU A 6 2.11 27.55 23.65
N ILE A 7 1.03 27.25 22.92
CA ILE A 7 0.62 25.87 22.66
C ILE A 7 1.75 25.24 21.83
N ASN A 8 2.31 24.14 22.33
CA ASN A 8 3.33 23.39 21.62
C ASN A 8 2.77 23.03 20.22
N PRO A 9 3.53 23.19 19.11
CA PRO A 9 3.05 22.88 17.77
C PRO A 9 2.37 21.50 17.68
N SER A 10 2.94 20.49 18.34
CA SER A 10 2.36 19.14 18.39
C SER A 10 0.95 19.08 18.98
N GLU A 11 0.70 19.82 20.07
CA GLU A 11 -0.61 19.88 20.72
C GLU A 11 -1.63 20.62 19.85
N ARG A 12 -1.20 21.70 19.18
CA ARG A 12 -2.04 22.45 18.26
C ARG A 12 -2.52 21.57 17.11
N TYR A 13 -1.61 20.86 16.43
CA TYR A 13 -1.97 20.00 15.31
C TYR A 13 -2.79 18.78 15.73
N ALA A 14 -2.45 18.18 16.87
CA ALA A 14 -3.25 17.08 17.42
C ALA A 14 -4.68 17.52 17.71
N LYS A 15 -4.87 18.75 18.23
CA LYS A 15 -6.20 19.33 18.46
C LYS A 15 -6.95 19.56 17.14
N LEU A 16 -6.34 20.23 16.16
CA LEU A 16 -6.96 20.50 14.86
C LEU A 16 -7.41 19.21 14.16
N CYS A 17 -6.57 18.16 14.21
CA CYS A 17 -6.92 16.87 13.64
C CYS A 17 -8.13 16.23 14.36
N LYS A 18 -8.14 16.26 15.70
CA LYS A 18 -9.27 15.73 16.49
C LYS A 18 -10.55 16.51 16.29
N ASP A 19 -10.47 17.84 16.10
CA ASP A 19 -11.62 18.69 15.79
C ASP A 19 -12.25 18.30 14.44
N LYS A 20 -11.45 17.81 13.49
CA LYS A 20 -11.91 17.16 12.24
C LYS A 20 -12.25 15.67 12.42
N SER A 21 -12.38 15.15 13.65
CA SER A 21 -12.60 13.73 13.93
C SER A 21 -11.53 12.79 13.34
N GLY A 22 -10.31 13.30 13.13
CA GLY A 22 -9.17 12.55 12.62
C GLY A 22 -8.27 11.97 13.72
N ILE A 23 -7.38 11.09 13.31
CA ILE A 23 -6.34 10.44 14.12
C ILE A 23 -5.02 11.18 13.88
N PRO A 24 -4.52 11.95 14.87
CA PRO A 24 -3.24 12.64 14.73
C PRO A 24 -2.07 11.69 14.93
N ILE A 25 -1.12 11.73 14.00
CA ILE A 25 0.14 11.00 14.09
C ILE A 25 1.27 12.03 14.02
N SER A 26 2.13 12.07 15.04
CA SER A 26 3.28 12.98 15.01
C SER A 26 4.52 12.46 15.73
N ARG A 27 5.66 12.93 15.23
CA ARG A 27 7.00 12.65 15.74
C ARG A 27 7.76 13.96 15.87
N LEU A 28 8.40 14.15 17.02
CA LEU A 28 9.38 15.19 17.25
C LEU A 28 10.77 14.52 17.22
N GLY A 29 11.61 14.86 16.24
CA GLY A 29 13.03 14.57 16.27
C GLY A 29 13.81 15.71 16.91
N GLU A 30 15.14 15.69 16.73
CA GLU A 30 16.03 16.68 17.35
C GLU A 30 15.81 18.08 16.76
N ASP A 31 15.65 18.17 15.43
CA ASP A 31 15.47 19.43 14.69
C ASP A 31 14.18 19.47 13.85
N ASP A 32 13.40 18.39 13.82
CA ASP A 32 12.21 18.27 12.98
C ASP A 32 10.93 17.92 13.77
N PHE A 33 9.80 18.43 13.28
CA PHE A 33 8.49 18.03 13.74
C PHE A 33 7.67 17.55 12.54
N THR A 34 7.41 16.25 12.45
CA THR A 34 6.64 15.63 11.38
C THR A 34 5.26 15.25 11.90
N TYR A 35 4.21 15.56 11.14
CA TYR A 35 2.84 15.23 11.52
C TYR A 35 1.97 14.93 10.30
N VAL A 36 0.94 14.11 10.55
CA VAL A 36 -0.15 13.86 9.62
C VAL A 36 -1.46 13.65 10.40
N CYS A 37 -2.57 14.04 9.79
CA CYS A 37 -3.90 13.70 10.26
C CYS A 37 -4.54 12.65 9.34
N LEU A 38 -5.01 11.54 9.90
CA LEU A 38 -5.76 10.52 9.17
C LEU A 38 -7.25 10.60 9.49
N ILE A 39 -8.08 10.85 8.48
CA ILE A 39 -9.54 10.98 8.61
C ILE A 39 -10.19 9.72 8.06
N LYS A 40 -11.11 9.14 8.83
CA LYS A 40 -11.90 7.99 8.39
C LYS A 40 -12.85 8.40 7.27
N TYR A 41 -12.76 7.73 6.13
CA TYR A 41 -13.71 7.85 5.04
C TYR A 41 -15.01 7.11 5.39
N SER A 42 -16.15 7.69 5.02
CA SER A 42 -17.48 7.07 5.17
C SER A 42 -18.26 7.26 3.86
N GLU A 43 -18.59 6.15 3.21
CA GLU A 43 -19.31 6.13 1.94
C GLU A 43 -20.73 6.72 2.10
N GLY A 44 -21.20 7.46 1.09
CA GLY A 44 -22.55 8.03 1.08
C GLY A 44 -22.78 9.26 1.97
N LYS A 45 -21.80 9.66 2.78
CA LYS A 45 -21.73 11.05 3.24
C LYS A 45 -21.26 11.87 2.06
N GLU A 46 -22.16 12.68 1.48
CA GLU A 46 -21.74 13.75 0.59
C GLU A 46 -20.54 14.44 1.23
N SER A 47 -19.53 14.77 0.43
CA SER A 47 -18.35 15.57 0.77
C SER A 47 -18.68 16.93 1.45
N ASN A 48 -19.95 17.18 1.72
CA ASN A 48 -20.56 18.29 2.44
C ASN A 48 -20.58 18.09 3.97
N ASP A 49 -20.36 16.86 4.49
CA ASP A 49 -20.07 16.65 5.92
C ASP A 49 -18.58 16.96 6.21
N SER A 50 -18.31 18.26 6.35
CA SER A 50 -17.27 18.93 7.16
C SER A 50 -15.76 18.69 6.94
N ASN A 51 -15.27 17.69 6.19
CA ASN A 51 -13.82 17.41 6.16
C ASN A 51 -13.11 17.40 4.79
N GLY A 52 -13.81 17.36 3.65
CA GLY A 52 -13.21 17.51 2.31
C GLY A 52 -12.22 16.43 1.82
N VAL A 53 -11.90 15.43 2.65
CA VAL A 53 -10.97 14.32 2.35
C VAL A 53 -11.72 13.12 1.76
N ASN A 54 -11.31 12.66 0.58
CA ASN A 54 -11.91 11.52 -0.14
C ASN A 54 -10.79 10.62 -0.72
N PRO A 55 -10.95 9.28 -0.73
CA PRO A 55 -10.11 8.35 -1.51
C PRO A 55 -9.77 8.77 -2.94
N SER A 56 -10.64 9.48 -3.64
CA SER A 56 -10.36 9.96 -5.01
C SER A 56 -9.38 11.13 -5.06
N ASN A 57 -9.11 11.82 -3.95
CA ASN A 57 -8.32 13.05 -3.94
C ASN A 57 -7.23 13.08 -2.85
N SER A 58 -7.04 11.97 -2.13
CA SER A 58 -6.06 11.82 -1.06
C SER A 58 -5.48 10.42 -1.03
N TYR A 59 -4.27 10.29 -0.47
CA TYR A 59 -3.67 9.00 -0.16
C TYR A 59 -4.39 8.39 1.04
N CYS A 60 -4.78 7.13 0.91
CA CYS A 60 -5.55 6.44 1.95
C CYS A 60 -4.97 5.06 2.27
N PHE A 61 -5.46 4.50 3.37
CA PHE A 61 -5.07 3.20 3.90
C PHE A 61 -6.30 2.43 4.34
N HIS A 62 -6.39 1.15 3.99
CA HIS A 62 -7.18 0.20 4.74
C HIS A 62 -6.61 0.03 6.15
N ASN A 63 -7.50 0.06 7.14
CA ASN A 63 -7.15 -0.13 8.53
C ASN A 63 -8.33 -0.74 9.29
N ASP A 64 -8.23 -2.03 9.67
CA ASP A 64 -9.23 -2.73 10.49
C ASP A 64 -10.69 -2.61 10.03
N GLY A 65 -10.90 -2.71 8.72
CA GLY A 65 -12.24 -2.61 8.10
C GLY A 65 -12.64 -1.17 7.73
N ASP A 66 -11.85 -0.18 8.12
CA ASP A 66 -12.04 1.22 7.77
C ASP A 66 -11.07 1.65 6.66
N ILE A 67 -11.39 2.80 6.04
CA ILE A 67 -10.48 3.53 5.14
C ILE A 67 -10.07 4.82 5.85
N LEU A 68 -8.76 5.01 6.03
CA LEU A 68 -8.16 6.19 6.65
C LEU A 68 -7.43 6.99 5.58
N CYS A 69 -7.82 8.23 5.37
CA CYS A 69 -7.26 9.10 4.34
C CYS A 69 -6.48 10.27 4.94
N ILE A 70 -5.39 10.68 4.29
CA ILE A 70 -4.59 11.81 4.73
C ILE A 70 -5.39 13.11 4.55
N ASP A 71 -5.43 13.95 5.58
CA ASP A 71 -5.78 15.35 5.40
C ASP A 71 -4.54 16.14 5.02
N ASN A 72 -4.46 16.54 3.75
CA ASN A 72 -3.32 17.27 3.20
C ASN A 72 -3.16 18.68 3.81
N GLU A 73 -4.23 19.28 4.34
CA GLU A 73 -4.14 20.57 5.03
C GLU A 73 -3.55 20.44 6.44
N LEU A 74 -3.61 19.23 7.00
CA LEU A 74 -3.11 18.87 8.33
C LEU A 74 -1.98 17.83 8.24
N SER A 75 -1.14 17.97 7.21
CA SER A 75 0.06 17.17 6.98
C SER A 75 1.21 18.10 6.58
N ASN A 76 2.42 17.82 7.03
CA ASN A 76 3.64 18.47 6.54
C ASN A 76 4.60 17.50 5.86
N ILE A 77 4.11 16.34 5.43
CA ILE A 77 4.90 15.38 4.67
C ILE A 77 4.87 15.81 3.20
N GLU A 78 5.96 16.43 2.77
CA GLU A 78 6.23 16.91 1.40
C GLU A 78 5.82 15.88 0.33
N THR A 79 6.26 14.64 0.47
CA THR A 79 5.97 13.55 -0.50
C THR A 79 4.48 13.21 -0.66
N CYS A 80 3.61 13.68 0.24
CA CYS A 80 2.16 13.53 0.16
C CYS A 80 1.45 14.74 -0.49
N GLY A 81 2.17 15.83 -0.78
CA GLY A 81 1.66 17.01 -1.49
C GLY A 81 1.44 16.75 -2.99
N LYS A 82 0.31 17.23 -3.53
CA LYS A 82 -0.11 17.00 -4.93
C LYS A 82 0.82 17.59 -6.00
N GLU A 83 1.65 18.57 -5.65
CA GLU A 83 2.60 19.16 -6.61
C GLU A 83 3.91 18.37 -6.68
N GLU A 84 4.32 17.74 -5.58
CA GLU A 84 5.58 16.99 -5.47
C GLU A 84 5.41 15.51 -5.81
N SER A 85 4.23 14.93 -5.53
CA SER A 85 3.95 13.53 -5.84
C SER A 85 3.92 13.20 -7.33
N LYS A 86 3.81 14.21 -8.21
CA LYS A 86 3.99 14.06 -9.66
C LYS A 86 5.37 13.55 -10.06
N TYR A 87 6.40 13.80 -9.24
CA TYR A 87 7.79 13.48 -9.57
C TYR A 87 8.33 12.26 -8.84
N ILE A 88 7.84 12.00 -7.61
CA ILE A 88 8.39 10.96 -6.71
C ILE A 88 7.46 9.74 -6.60
N GLY A 89 6.24 9.84 -7.15
CA GLY A 89 5.25 8.77 -7.14
C GLY A 89 4.58 8.54 -5.77
N PRO A 90 3.44 7.83 -5.77
CA PRO A 90 2.59 7.64 -4.59
C PRO A 90 3.25 6.81 -3.47
N LEU A 91 4.19 5.92 -3.83
CA LEU A 91 4.88 5.05 -2.89
C LEU A 91 5.65 5.83 -1.81
N SER A 92 6.24 6.97 -2.17
CA SER A 92 7.02 7.80 -1.25
C SER A 92 6.18 8.39 -0.13
N CYS A 93 4.95 8.82 -0.44
CA CYS A 93 3.99 9.23 0.58
C CYS A 93 3.64 8.06 1.50
N TYR A 94 3.25 6.92 0.93
CA TYR A 94 2.85 5.75 1.73
C TYR A 94 3.95 5.30 2.69
N LEU A 95 5.20 5.19 2.23
CA LEU A 95 6.33 4.84 3.08
C LEU A 95 6.59 5.88 4.19
N SER A 96 6.48 7.17 3.86
CA SER A 96 6.67 8.24 4.85
C SER A 96 5.64 8.15 5.97
N ILE A 97 4.39 7.85 5.61
CA ILE A 97 3.29 7.70 6.57
C ILE A 97 3.44 6.44 7.41
N TYR A 98 3.80 5.30 6.81
CA TYR A 98 4.09 4.07 7.56
C TYR A 98 5.20 4.26 8.59
N ASN A 99 6.30 4.90 8.17
CA ASN A 99 7.41 5.20 9.06
C ASN A 99 6.99 6.15 10.17
N LEU A 100 6.20 7.18 9.87
CA LEU A 100 5.70 8.11 10.89
C LEU A 100 4.76 7.40 11.88
N ALA A 101 3.81 6.59 11.39
CA ALA A 101 2.84 5.87 12.21
C ALA A 101 3.49 4.86 13.17
N SER A 102 4.54 4.17 12.70
CA SER A 102 5.29 3.20 13.51
C SER A 102 6.30 3.83 14.48
N THR A 103 6.83 5.01 14.16
CA THR A 103 7.85 5.71 14.96
C THR A 103 7.33 6.91 15.75
N ALA A 104 6.02 7.17 15.73
CA ALA A 104 5.39 8.26 16.47
C ALA A 104 5.80 8.25 17.95
N ASN A 105 6.10 9.43 18.48
CA ASN A 105 6.56 9.64 19.85
C ASN A 105 5.84 10.79 20.59
N LYS A 106 5.02 11.57 19.88
CA LYS A 106 4.15 12.61 20.48
C LYS A 106 2.68 12.22 20.48
N THR A 107 2.27 11.33 19.59
CA THR A 107 0.96 10.68 19.63
C THR A 107 1.12 9.17 19.72
N SER A 108 0.00 8.45 19.83
CA SER A 108 0.01 6.99 19.84
C SER A 108 0.50 6.46 18.49
N ARG A 109 1.34 5.43 18.54
CA ARG A 109 1.71 4.67 17.35
C ARG A 109 0.48 4.00 16.78
N LEU A 110 0.43 3.90 15.46
CA LEU A 110 -0.63 3.25 14.73
C LEU A 110 -0.01 2.22 13.79
N SER A 111 -0.55 0.99 13.81
CA SER A 111 -0.26 0.00 12.79
C SER A 111 -1.24 0.23 11.66
N LEU A 112 -0.78 0.77 10.54
CA LEU A 112 -1.58 0.87 9.32
C LEU A 112 -1.52 -0.46 8.59
N ASN A 113 -2.61 -0.90 7.95
CA ASN A 113 -2.62 -2.19 7.27
C ASN A 113 -2.10 -2.03 5.83
N ARG A 114 -2.90 -1.46 4.92
CA ARG A 114 -2.53 -1.39 3.48
C ARG A 114 -2.87 -0.06 2.84
N PRO A 115 -2.04 0.54 1.96
CA PRO A 115 -2.46 1.67 1.18
C PRO A 115 -3.61 1.29 0.25
N LEU A 116 -4.49 2.24 0.02
CA LEU A 116 -5.57 2.19 -0.95
C LEU A 116 -5.12 2.99 -2.18
N VAL A 117 -4.75 2.27 -3.25
CA VAL A 117 -4.30 2.83 -4.53
C VAL A 117 -5.46 3.48 -5.26
N SER A 118 -6.61 2.82 -5.28
CA SER A 118 -7.80 3.32 -5.97
C SER A 118 -9.07 2.95 -5.21
N TYR A 119 -10.08 3.79 -5.39
CA TYR A 119 -11.43 3.62 -4.88
C TYR A 119 -12.41 3.99 -6.00
N PRO A 120 -13.53 3.26 -6.18
CA PRO A 120 -14.05 2.16 -5.36
C PRO A 120 -13.43 0.79 -5.65
N ASP A 121 -12.51 0.69 -6.62
CA ASP A 121 -11.94 -0.60 -7.05
C ASP A 121 -11.09 -1.30 -5.96
N ASN A 122 -10.72 -0.58 -4.90
CA ASN A 122 -9.97 -1.09 -3.74
C ASN A 122 -8.64 -1.76 -4.09
N VAL A 123 -7.95 -1.24 -5.12
CA VAL A 123 -6.58 -1.68 -5.47
C VAL A 123 -5.64 -1.30 -4.32
N LYS A 124 -4.70 -2.17 -3.96
CA LYS A 124 -3.84 -2.01 -2.78
C LYS A 124 -2.36 -1.98 -3.18
N TYR A 125 -1.55 -1.20 -2.48
CA TYR A 125 -0.08 -1.31 -2.60
C TYR A 125 0.43 -2.45 -1.72
N ALA A 126 1.44 -3.15 -2.23
CA ALA A 126 2.34 -4.01 -1.47
C ALA A 126 3.05 -3.23 -0.35
N VAL A 127 2.82 -3.59 0.92
CA VAL A 127 3.34 -2.86 2.10
C VAL A 127 4.60 -3.49 2.65
N SER A 128 4.54 -4.80 2.83
CA SER A 128 5.65 -5.61 3.23
C SER A 128 5.56 -6.96 2.53
N PRO A 129 6.71 -7.54 2.17
CA PRO A 129 6.71 -8.85 1.54
C PRO A 129 5.96 -9.92 2.34
N ARG A 130 6.00 -9.85 3.68
CA ARG A 130 5.34 -10.86 4.52
C ARG A 130 3.83 -10.79 4.42
N GLU A 131 3.27 -9.58 4.35
CA GLU A 131 1.83 -9.38 4.29
C GLU A 131 1.28 -9.74 2.91
N ASP A 132 1.98 -9.38 1.83
CA ASP A 132 1.58 -9.76 0.48
C ASP A 132 1.63 -11.26 0.27
N GLN A 133 2.69 -11.91 0.77
CA GLN A 133 2.78 -13.35 0.76
C GLN A 133 1.65 -13.99 1.57
N GLY A 134 1.32 -13.42 2.73
CA GLY A 134 0.21 -13.88 3.56
C GLY A 134 -1.14 -13.77 2.85
N ASP A 135 -1.40 -12.66 2.18
CA ASP A 135 -2.67 -12.45 1.47
C ASP A 135 -2.74 -13.26 0.17
N CYS A 136 -1.61 -13.50 -0.49
CA CYS A 136 -1.50 -14.42 -1.61
C CYS A 136 -1.99 -15.82 -1.22
N VAL A 137 -1.49 -16.34 -0.09
CA VAL A 137 -1.88 -17.65 0.43
C VAL A 137 -3.37 -17.67 0.84
N LYS A 138 -3.91 -16.59 1.42
CA LYS A 138 -5.35 -16.49 1.73
C LYS A 138 -6.25 -16.53 0.49
N LYS A 139 -5.77 -16.03 -0.65
CA LYS A 139 -6.45 -16.17 -1.96
C LYS A 139 -6.32 -17.58 -2.56
N GLY A 140 -5.74 -18.54 -1.83
CA GLY A 140 -5.42 -19.87 -2.35
C GLY A 140 -4.23 -19.89 -3.31
N GLY A 141 -3.46 -18.80 -3.35
CA GLY A 141 -2.30 -18.65 -4.21
C GLY A 141 -1.04 -19.29 -3.65
N ILE A 142 -0.06 -19.41 -4.54
CA ILE A 142 1.28 -19.88 -4.28
C ILE A 142 2.23 -18.68 -4.35
N VAL A 143 3.00 -18.50 -3.29
CA VAL A 143 4.09 -17.53 -3.31
C VAL A 143 5.35 -18.23 -3.81
N VAL A 144 5.88 -17.69 -4.90
CA VAL A 144 7.10 -18.16 -5.53
C VAL A 144 8.17 -17.09 -5.27
N TYR A 145 9.20 -17.39 -4.47
CA TYR A 145 10.21 -16.41 -4.06
C TYR A 145 11.64 -16.94 -4.20
N ASP A 146 12.60 -16.04 -4.43
CA ASP A 146 14.03 -16.39 -4.45
C ASP A 146 14.58 -16.59 -3.02
N LYS A 147 15.89 -16.66 -2.84
CA LYS A 147 16.55 -16.68 -1.52
C LYS A 147 16.11 -15.56 -0.55
N SER A 148 15.49 -14.48 -1.04
CA SER A 148 15.05 -13.33 -0.26
C SER A 148 13.52 -13.23 -0.23
N ILE A 149 12.95 -12.93 0.94
CA ILE A 149 11.51 -12.65 1.06
C ILE A 149 11.09 -11.44 0.23
N PHE A 150 12.02 -10.54 -0.12
CA PHE A 150 11.72 -9.34 -0.91
C PHE A 150 11.63 -9.62 -2.42
N GLN A 151 12.01 -10.81 -2.90
CA GLN A 151 11.95 -11.15 -4.32
C GLN A 151 10.94 -12.27 -4.52
N TYR A 152 9.68 -11.92 -4.70
CA TYR A 152 8.57 -12.87 -4.78
C TYR A 152 7.53 -12.47 -5.82
N MET A 153 6.81 -13.50 -6.25
CA MET A 153 5.68 -13.45 -7.16
C MET A 153 4.53 -14.21 -6.52
N CYS A 154 3.36 -13.57 -6.49
CA CYS A 154 2.13 -14.23 -6.07
C CYS A 154 1.42 -14.82 -7.29
N MET A 155 1.17 -16.13 -7.25
CA MET A 155 0.49 -16.88 -8.29
C MET A 155 -0.86 -17.35 -7.73
N ILE A 156 -1.99 -16.74 -8.08
CA ILE A 156 -3.32 -17.13 -7.58
C ILE A 156 -4.08 -17.98 -8.59
N PRO A 157 -5.01 -18.86 -8.16
CA PRO A 157 -5.77 -19.71 -9.08
C PRO A 157 -6.54 -18.88 -10.11
N ILE A 158 -6.63 -19.36 -11.35
CA ILE A 158 -7.27 -18.60 -12.45
C ILE A 158 -8.72 -18.21 -12.13
N GLU A 159 -9.40 -19.02 -11.32
CA GLU A 159 -10.78 -18.83 -10.91
C GLU A 159 -10.96 -17.59 -10.02
N SER A 160 -9.85 -17.02 -9.53
CA SER A 160 -9.84 -15.78 -8.74
C SER A 160 -9.92 -14.51 -9.61
N PHE A 161 -9.73 -14.62 -10.93
CA PHE A 161 -9.73 -13.50 -11.86
C PHE A 161 -11.09 -13.37 -12.57
N LYS A 162 -11.55 -12.13 -12.74
CA LYS A 162 -12.71 -11.83 -13.61
C LYS A 162 -12.35 -11.89 -15.09
N SER A 163 -11.10 -11.57 -15.43
CA SER A 163 -10.49 -11.68 -16.76
C SER A 163 -9.00 -11.98 -16.59
N ILE A 164 -8.45 -12.79 -17.49
CA ILE A 164 -7.01 -13.11 -17.56
C ILE A 164 -6.33 -12.42 -18.75
N GLU A 165 -7.05 -11.55 -19.46
CA GLU A 165 -6.48 -10.74 -20.54
C GLU A 165 -5.31 -9.92 -19.99
N ASN A 166 -4.18 -9.95 -20.71
CA ASN A 166 -2.89 -9.34 -20.30
C ASN A 166 -2.26 -9.86 -19.00
N THR A 167 -2.79 -10.93 -18.40
CA THR A 167 -2.20 -11.53 -17.20
C THR A 167 -1.18 -12.62 -17.59
N HIS A 168 -0.13 -12.78 -16.79
CA HIS A 168 0.82 -13.88 -16.95
C HIS A 168 0.34 -15.10 -16.19
N CYS A 169 0.28 -16.26 -16.85
CA CYS A 169 -0.20 -17.49 -16.22
C CYS A 169 0.80 -18.63 -16.39
N ALA A 170 0.84 -19.54 -15.41
CA ALA A 170 1.70 -20.71 -15.44
C ALA A 170 0.98 -21.92 -14.86
N THR A 171 1.35 -23.11 -15.33
CA THR A 171 0.89 -24.36 -14.75
C THR A 171 1.92 -24.82 -13.72
N LEU A 172 1.50 -24.81 -12.45
CA LEU A 172 2.29 -25.15 -11.28
C LEU A 172 1.71 -26.39 -10.61
N ASN A 173 2.48 -27.48 -10.56
CA ASN A 173 2.05 -28.76 -9.97
C ASN A 173 0.68 -29.25 -10.53
N GLY A 174 0.51 -29.20 -11.85
CA GLY A 174 -0.71 -29.62 -12.55
C GLY A 174 -1.91 -28.70 -12.41
N LYS A 175 -1.75 -27.50 -11.85
CA LYS A 175 -2.82 -26.51 -11.69
C LYS A 175 -2.43 -25.17 -12.30
N ARG A 176 -3.41 -24.48 -12.90
CA ARG A 176 -3.21 -23.19 -13.54
C ARG A 176 -3.29 -22.05 -12.51
N TYR A 177 -2.28 -21.19 -12.50
CA TYR A 177 -2.24 -19.99 -11.67
C TYR A 177 -1.85 -18.80 -12.54
N CYS A 178 -2.28 -17.61 -12.17
CA CYS A 178 -1.87 -16.37 -12.81
C CYS A 178 -1.26 -15.40 -11.80
N VAL A 179 -0.35 -14.56 -12.28
CA VAL A 179 0.34 -13.55 -11.50
C VAL A 179 -0.67 -12.53 -10.97
N ASP A 180 -0.69 -12.36 -9.65
CA ASP A 180 -1.35 -11.25 -9.00
C ASP A 180 -0.30 -10.13 -8.85
N GLU A 181 -0.33 -9.16 -9.76
CA GLU A 181 0.62 -8.03 -9.80
C GLU A 181 0.53 -7.17 -8.54
N ASP A 182 -0.65 -7.04 -7.92
CA ASP A 182 -0.84 -6.27 -6.67
C ASP A 182 -0.15 -6.94 -5.47
N LEU A 183 0.04 -8.27 -5.54
CA LEU A 183 0.70 -9.08 -4.51
C LEU A 183 2.07 -9.58 -4.96
N THR A 184 2.67 -8.97 -5.98
CA THR A 184 3.99 -9.31 -6.52
C THR A 184 4.92 -8.10 -6.37
N HIS A 185 6.07 -8.29 -5.73
CA HIS A 185 7.00 -7.17 -5.50
C HIS A 185 7.96 -6.94 -6.67
N PHE A 186 8.07 -7.91 -7.57
CA PHE A 186 9.04 -7.84 -8.65
C PHE A 186 8.51 -8.54 -9.88
N ASN A 187 8.26 -7.77 -10.93
CA ASN A 187 7.82 -8.32 -12.21
C ASN A 187 9.05 -8.81 -13.01
N PHE A 188 9.36 -10.10 -12.85
CA PHE A 188 10.46 -10.76 -13.58
C PHE A 188 10.11 -11.13 -15.03
N CYS A 189 8.83 -11.06 -15.37
CA CYS A 189 8.31 -11.46 -16.67
C CYS A 189 8.27 -10.27 -17.64
N GLY A 190 8.39 -9.03 -17.15
CA GLY A 190 8.05 -7.83 -17.92
C GLY A 190 6.53 -7.67 -18.01
N ASN A 191 6.07 -6.60 -18.63
CA ASN A 191 4.64 -6.35 -18.81
C ASN A 191 4.21 -6.71 -20.26
N LYS A 192 3.06 -7.37 -20.41
CA LYS A 192 2.48 -7.68 -21.73
C LYS A 192 2.06 -6.40 -22.48
N GLU A 193 1.54 -5.41 -21.77
CA GLU A 193 0.94 -4.21 -22.37
C GLU A 193 1.97 -3.24 -22.96
N ASP A 194 3.17 -3.17 -22.38
CA ASP A 194 4.27 -2.33 -22.87
C ASP A 194 5.24 -3.07 -23.81
N GLY A 195 4.96 -4.35 -24.12
CA GLY A 195 5.75 -5.19 -25.00
C GLY A 195 7.09 -5.65 -24.42
N THR A 196 7.31 -5.50 -23.10
CA THR A 196 8.54 -5.93 -22.44
C THR A 196 8.51 -7.38 -21.96
N PHE A 197 7.38 -8.09 -22.18
CA PHE A 197 7.24 -9.48 -21.80
C PHE A 197 8.35 -10.38 -22.37
N ASN A 198 8.97 -11.17 -21.50
CA ASN A 198 10.00 -12.14 -21.85
C ASN A 198 9.71 -13.50 -21.21
N GLU A 199 9.13 -14.39 -22.00
CA GLU A 199 8.79 -15.75 -21.60
C GLU A 199 9.99 -16.53 -21.02
N GLY A 200 11.18 -16.38 -21.62
CA GLY A 200 12.40 -17.05 -21.18
C GLY A 200 12.87 -16.61 -19.81
N LEU A 201 12.83 -15.30 -19.53
CA LEU A 201 13.14 -14.74 -18.20
C LEU A 201 12.09 -15.15 -17.18
N CYS A 202 10.81 -15.08 -17.54
CA CYS A 202 9.69 -15.50 -16.70
C CYS A 202 9.83 -16.98 -16.27
N LYS A 203 10.10 -17.86 -17.24
CA LYS A 203 10.34 -19.29 -17.01
C LYS A 203 11.58 -19.55 -16.18
N THR A 204 12.65 -18.80 -16.40
CA THR A 204 13.88 -18.94 -15.61
C THR A 204 13.66 -18.51 -14.16
N ALA A 205 12.96 -17.39 -13.93
CA ALA A 205 12.64 -16.89 -12.60
C ALA A 205 11.71 -17.84 -11.84
N LEU A 206 10.59 -18.25 -12.46
CA LEU A 206 9.62 -19.18 -11.86
C LEU A 206 10.25 -20.54 -11.55
N ASN A 207 11.08 -21.09 -12.45
CA ASN A 207 11.82 -22.33 -12.14
C ASN A 207 12.79 -22.13 -10.98
N ARG A 208 13.58 -21.05 -10.97
CA ARG A 208 14.54 -20.76 -9.90
C ARG A 208 13.86 -20.63 -8.55
N PHE A 209 12.74 -19.94 -8.48
CA PHE A 209 12.01 -19.69 -7.24
C PHE A 209 11.19 -20.92 -6.82
N GLY A 210 10.66 -21.67 -7.79
CA GLY A 210 9.93 -22.91 -7.56
C GLY A 210 10.79 -24.00 -6.89
N LEU A 211 12.11 -23.99 -7.10
CA LEU A 211 13.06 -24.91 -6.45
C LEU A 211 12.97 -24.88 -4.92
N TYR A 212 12.75 -23.72 -4.30
CA TYR A 212 12.68 -23.60 -2.84
C TYR A 212 11.38 -24.15 -2.24
N LYS A 213 10.38 -24.41 -3.07
CA LYS A 213 9.05 -24.87 -2.67
C LYS A 213 8.65 -26.21 -3.29
N ASN A 214 9.56 -26.89 -3.98
CA ASN A 214 9.27 -28.10 -4.75
C ASN A 214 8.09 -27.88 -5.72
N ILE A 215 8.06 -26.74 -6.39
CA ILE A 215 7.06 -26.42 -7.41
C ILE A 215 7.62 -26.81 -8.78
N THR A 216 6.88 -27.64 -9.49
CA THR A 216 7.14 -27.95 -10.90
C THR A 216 6.44 -26.93 -11.78
N VAL A 217 7.19 -26.27 -12.66
CA VAL A 217 6.67 -25.34 -13.68
C VAL A 217 6.57 -26.09 -15.00
N GLU A 218 5.37 -26.28 -15.50
CA GLU A 218 5.11 -27.05 -16.73
C GLU A 218 5.12 -26.13 -17.97
N ASP A 219 4.45 -24.99 -17.87
CA ASP A 219 4.34 -23.99 -18.94
C ASP A 219 4.11 -22.57 -18.38
N ILE A 220 4.27 -21.54 -19.23
CA ILE A 220 4.05 -20.11 -18.97
C ILE A 220 3.44 -19.44 -20.21
N GLU A 221 2.51 -18.52 -20.01
CA GLU A 221 1.95 -17.65 -21.06
C GLU A 221 1.81 -16.19 -20.63
#